data_AF-A0A6I7NQQ4-F1
#
_entry.id   AF-A0A6I7NQQ4-F1
#
_cell.length_a   1.000
_cell.length_b   1.000
_cell.length_c   1.000
_cell.angle_alpha   90.00
_cell.angle_beta   90.00
_cell.angle_gamma   90.00
#
_symmetry.space_group_name_H-M   'P 1'
#
loop_
_entity.id
_entity.type
_entity.pdbx_description
1 polymer ?
#
loop_
_entity_poly.entity_id
_entity_poly.type
_entity_poly.pdbx_seq_one_letter_code
_entity_poly.pdbx_strand_id
1 'polypeptide(L)'
;MGQQQLLLVILVTIIVGIATVVAINIFGTAADQANRDAVRQDLMAASVQAQAIWARPTLMNGANRNFNGANIDEGWILERLNIPSSTYISGSGANLLENENGDYFVTVVGDEEITITGTPSSGPPNIVARVWRDATTQNWRVEIDGLADDDSD
;
A
#
# COMPACT_ATOMS: atom_id res chain seq x y z
N MET A 1 -19.99 51.68 -26.05
CA MET A 1 -20.42 50.85 -24.90
C MET A 1 -20.24 49.35 -25.13
N GLY A 2 -20.55 48.80 -26.31
CA GLY A 2 -20.32 47.37 -26.61
C GLY A 2 -18.85 46.91 -26.57
N GLN A 3 -17.89 47.77 -26.92
CA GLN A 3 -16.46 47.41 -26.91
C GLN A 3 -15.89 47.17 -25.50
N GLN A 4 -16.30 47.96 -24.50
CA GLN A 4 -15.86 47.77 -23.11
C GLN A 4 -16.51 46.55 -22.46
N GLN A 5 -17.78 46.28 -22.77
CA GLN A 5 -18.45 45.07 -22.31
C GLN A 5 -17.83 43.81 -22.91
N LEU A 6 -17.44 43.85 -24.18
CA LEU A 6 -16.77 42.74 -24.85
C LEU A 6 -15.41 42.43 -24.22
N LEU A 7 -14.64 43.46 -23.83
CA LEU A 7 -13.37 43.27 -23.13
C LEU A 7 -13.54 42.64 -21.74
N LEU A 8 -14.57 43.01 -21.00
CA LEU A 8 -14.85 42.44 -19.67
C LEU A 8 -15.22 40.95 -19.76
N VAL A 9 -16.01 40.56 -20.75
CA VAL A 9 -16.38 39.14 -20.95
C VAL A 9 -15.13 38.32 -21.27
N ILE A 10 -14.27 38.81 -22.16
CA ILE A 10 -13.01 38.11 -22.49
C ILE A 10 -12.14 37.94 -21.25
N LEU A 11 -11.97 39.00 -20.46
CA LEU A 11 -11.19 38.94 -19.22
C LEU A 11 -11.71 37.84 -18.28
N VAL A 12 -13.03 37.79 -18.04
CA VAL A 12 -13.64 36.76 -17.18
C VAL A 12 -13.41 35.36 -17.75
N THR A 13 -13.59 35.16 -19.06
CA THR A 13 -13.40 33.84 -19.68
C THR A 13 -11.97 33.33 -19.58
N ILE A 14 -10.97 34.22 -19.67
CA ILE A 14 -9.55 33.85 -19.49
C ILE A 14 -9.30 33.39 -18.06
N ILE A 15 -9.82 34.12 -17.07
CA ILE A 15 -9.66 33.78 -15.66
C ILE A 15 -10.30 32.42 -15.36
N VAL A 16 -11.54 32.19 -15.81
CA VAL A 16 -12.23 30.90 -15.63
C VAL A 16 -11.47 29.78 -16.34
N GLY A 17 -10.95 30.01 -17.54
CA GLY A 17 -10.17 29.02 -18.29
C GLY A 17 -8.90 28.56 -17.58
N ILE A 18 -8.18 29.47 -16.93
CA ILE A 18 -6.99 29.09 -16.14
C ILE A 18 -7.41 28.37 -14.85
N ALA A 19 -8.46 28.87 -14.18
CA ALA A 19 -8.94 28.28 -12.93
C ALA A 19 -9.40 26.83 -13.10
N THR A 20 -10.06 26.48 -14.21
CA THR A 20 -10.50 25.10 -14.47
C THR A 20 -9.32 24.15 -14.68
N VAL A 21 -8.28 24.57 -15.42
CA VAL A 21 -7.08 23.73 -15.60
C VAL A 21 -6.35 23.51 -14.27
N VAL A 22 -6.20 24.56 -13.45
CA VAL A 22 -5.59 24.43 -12.12
C VAL A 22 -6.42 23.51 -11.22
N ALA A 23 -7.74 23.66 -11.21
CA ALA A 23 -8.63 22.81 -10.42
C ALA A 23 -8.51 21.32 -10.80
N ILE A 24 -8.47 21.01 -12.11
CA ILE A 24 -8.31 19.63 -12.60
C ILE A 24 -6.98 19.04 -12.13
N ASN A 25 -5.89 19.81 -12.22
CA ASN A 25 -4.57 19.33 -11.77
C ASN A 25 -4.57 19.05 -10.26
N ILE A 26 -5.16 19.92 -9.44
CA ILE A 26 -5.25 19.72 -7.99
C ILE A 26 -6.07 18.45 -7.68
N PHE A 27 -7.22 18.27 -8.32
CA PHE A 27 -8.04 17.07 -8.09
C PHE A 27 -7.33 15.78 -8.51
N GLY A 28 -6.57 15.79 -9.62
CA GLY A 28 -5.74 14.66 -10.01
C GLY A 28 -4.70 14.33 -8.95
N THR A 29 -3.90 15.32 -8.53
CA THR A 29 -2.87 15.10 -7.50
C THR A 29 -3.44 14.65 -6.16
N ALA A 30 -4.62 15.16 -5.77
CA ALA A 30 -5.31 14.77 -4.54
C ALA A 30 -5.83 13.33 -4.63
N ALA A 31 -6.36 12.91 -5.78
CA ALA A 31 -6.80 11.54 -6.01
C ALA A 31 -5.61 10.56 -5.94
N ASP A 32 -4.48 10.91 -6.56
CA ASP A 32 -3.28 10.07 -6.52
C ASP A 32 -2.70 9.94 -5.10
N GLN A 33 -2.71 11.03 -4.32
CA GLN A 33 -2.29 11.00 -2.92
C GLN A 33 -3.24 10.13 -2.07
N ALA A 34 -4.55 10.31 -2.22
CA ALA A 34 -5.54 9.51 -1.51
C ALA A 34 -5.41 8.01 -1.82
N ASN A 35 -5.13 7.66 -3.09
CA ASN A 35 -4.86 6.28 -3.48
C ASN A 35 -3.60 5.71 -2.78
N ARG A 36 -2.50 6.47 -2.78
CA ARG A 36 -1.27 6.05 -2.08
C ARG A 36 -1.47 5.90 -0.58
N ASP A 37 -2.26 6.77 0.04
CA ASP A 37 -2.58 6.67 1.47
C ASP A 37 -3.46 5.47 1.77
N ALA A 38 -4.40 5.12 0.89
CA ALA A 38 -5.19 3.90 1.00
C ALA A 38 -4.30 2.64 0.92
N VAL A 39 -3.32 2.61 0.01
CA VAL A 39 -2.34 1.51 -0.08
C VAL A 39 -1.50 1.43 1.20
N ARG A 40 -1.04 2.55 1.76
CA ARG A 40 -0.33 2.56 3.05
C ARG A 40 -1.19 2.00 4.18
N GLN A 41 -2.48 2.34 4.20
CA GLN A 41 -3.40 1.82 5.19
C GLN A 41 -3.59 0.31 5.08
N ASP A 42 -3.72 -0.21 3.86
CA ASP A 42 -3.78 -1.65 3.60
C ASP A 42 -2.50 -2.35 4.08
N LEU A 43 -1.33 -1.78 3.79
CA LEU A 43 -0.04 -2.30 4.23
C LEU A 43 0.16 -2.26 5.75
N MET A 44 -0.29 -1.20 6.43
CA MET A 44 -0.26 -1.12 7.90
C MET A 44 -1.12 -2.22 8.53
N ALA A 45 -2.34 -2.40 8.03
CA ALA A 45 -3.22 -3.47 8.52
C ALA A 45 -2.63 -4.86 8.26
N ALA A 46 -2.08 -5.08 7.07
CA ALA A 46 -1.40 -6.30 6.68
C ALA A 46 -0.19 -6.59 7.58
N SER A 47 0.59 -5.56 7.93
CA SER A 47 1.77 -5.70 8.79
C SER A 47 1.42 -6.22 10.18
N VAL A 48 0.31 -5.76 10.77
CA VAL A 48 -0.19 -6.27 12.06
C VAL A 48 -0.63 -7.73 11.93
N GLN A 49 -1.30 -8.09 10.82
CA GLN A 49 -1.71 -9.48 10.58
C GLN A 49 -0.51 -10.41 10.37
N ALA A 50 0.54 -9.95 9.69
CA ALA A 50 1.78 -10.71 9.50
C ALA A 50 2.38 -11.17 10.84
N GLN A 51 2.49 -10.24 11.81
CA GLN A 51 2.99 -10.56 13.15
C GLN A 51 2.10 -11.58 13.87
N ALA A 52 0.78 -11.44 13.73
CA ALA A 52 -0.18 -12.36 14.30
C ALA A 52 -0.10 -13.76 13.67
N ILE A 53 0.08 -13.85 12.35
CA ILE A 53 0.25 -15.12 11.62
C ILE A 53 1.53 -15.83 12.08
N TRP A 54 2.63 -15.09 12.21
CA TRP A 54 3.90 -15.63 12.70
C TRP A 54 3.78 -16.27 14.08
N ALA A 55 3.13 -15.59 15.02
CA ALA A 55 2.99 -16.06 16.39
C ALA A 55 2.04 -17.26 16.55
N ARG A 56 1.07 -17.42 15.63
CA ARG A 56 0.07 -18.49 15.68
C ARG A 56 0.70 -19.86 15.33
N PRO A 57 0.35 -20.94 16.05
CA PRO A 57 0.83 -22.28 15.72
C PRO A 57 0.19 -22.81 14.42
N THR A 58 0.87 -23.74 13.74
CA THR A 58 0.40 -24.33 12.46
C THR A 58 -0.96 -25.02 12.60
N LEU A 59 -1.25 -25.60 13.77
CA LEU A 59 -2.55 -26.22 14.06
C LEU A 59 -3.72 -25.22 14.03
N MET A 60 -3.44 -23.92 14.20
CA MET A 60 -4.42 -22.83 14.13
C MET A 60 -4.24 -21.98 12.86
N ASN A 61 -3.71 -22.56 11.79
CA ASN A 61 -3.48 -21.89 10.51
C ASN A 61 -2.49 -20.69 10.63
N GLY A 62 -1.48 -20.83 11.49
CA GLY A 62 -0.37 -19.87 11.65
C GLY A 62 0.98 -20.40 11.16
N ALA A 63 2.00 -19.55 11.20
CA ALA A 63 3.33 -19.89 10.69
C ALA A 63 4.28 -20.52 11.73
N ASN A 64 3.83 -20.72 12.97
CA ASN A 64 4.60 -21.38 14.04
C ASN A 64 6.03 -20.82 14.20
N ARG A 65 6.13 -19.49 14.20
CA ARG A 65 7.38 -18.75 14.31
C ARG A 65 8.37 -18.95 13.17
N ASN A 66 7.90 -19.37 12.00
CA ASN A 66 8.74 -19.53 10.82
C ASN A 66 7.95 -19.22 9.53
N PHE A 67 8.21 -18.08 8.92
CA PHE A 67 7.62 -17.72 7.62
C PHE A 67 8.13 -18.59 6.46
N ASN A 68 9.28 -19.23 6.61
CA ASN A 68 9.87 -20.16 5.64
C ASN A 68 9.58 -21.64 6.02
N GLY A 69 8.47 -21.87 6.74
CA GLY A 69 8.08 -23.21 7.15
C GLY A 69 7.63 -24.10 5.98
N ALA A 70 7.69 -25.41 6.18
CA ALA A 70 7.19 -26.36 5.18
C ALA A 70 5.67 -26.16 4.97
N ASN A 71 5.26 -25.96 3.71
CA ASN A 71 3.89 -25.62 3.28
C ASN A 71 3.44 -24.18 3.61
N ILE A 72 4.39 -23.27 3.85
CA ILE A 72 4.14 -21.83 3.94
C ILE A 72 4.84 -21.19 2.75
N ASP A 73 4.06 -20.73 1.80
CA ASP A 73 4.49 -19.94 0.66
C ASP A 73 3.97 -18.51 0.75
N GLU A 74 4.53 -17.61 -0.05
CA GLU A 74 4.13 -16.21 -0.10
C GLU A 74 2.64 -16.03 -0.43
N GLY A 75 2.05 -16.89 -1.26
CA GLY A 75 0.62 -16.88 -1.58
C GLY A 75 -0.22 -17.23 -0.37
N TRP A 76 0.16 -18.29 0.35
CA TRP A 76 -0.46 -18.65 1.63
C TRP A 76 -0.42 -17.52 2.66
N ILE A 77 0.71 -16.82 2.77
CA ILE A 77 0.86 -15.66 3.68
C ILE A 77 -0.08 -14.54 3.22
N LEU A 78 -0.03 -14.20 1.94
CA LEU A 78 -0.77 -13.11 1.33
C LEU A 78 -2.29 -13.25 1.54
N GLU A 79 -2.87 -14.44 1.37
CA GLU A 79 -4.29 -14.73 1.68
C GLU A 79 -4.68 -14.38 3.12
N ARG A 80 -3.73 -14.47 4.06
CA ARG A 80 -3.97 -14.31 5.50
C ARG A 80 -3.70 -12.91 6.01
N LEU A 81 -3.05 -12.06 5.19
CA LEU A 81 -2.84 -10.65 5.52
C LEU A 81 -4.15 -9.84 5.55
N ASN A 82 -5.25 -10.41 5.04
CA ASN A 82 -6.59 -9.84 5.08
C ASN A 82 -6.67 -8.44 4.42
N ILE A 83 -5.94 -8.26 3.32
CA ILE A 83 -6.09 -7.10 2.45
C ILE A 83 -7.42 -7.28 1.70
N PRO A 84 -8.36 -6.31 1.75
CA PRO A 84 -9.60 -6.40 1.00
C PRO A 84 -9.30 -6.55 -0.49
N SER A 85 -9.71 -7.67 -1.09
CA SER A 85 -9.49 -7.98 -2.49
C SER A 85 -10.67 -8.76 -3.04
N SER A 86 -11.05 -8.44 -4.28
CA SER A 86 -12.08 -9.18 -5.03
C SER A 86 -11.50 -10.39 -5.78
N THR A 87 -10.18 -10.47 -5.88
CA THR A 87 -9.49 -11.42 -6.75
C THR A 87 -8.26 -11.99 -6.05
N TYR A 88 -8.36 -13.27 -5.69
CA TYR A 88 -7.19 -14.08 -5.38
C TYR A 88 -6.92 -15.02 -6.55
N ILE A 89 -5.88 -14.74 -7.35
CA ILE A 89 -5.50 -15.59 -8.48
C ILE A 89 -4.50 -16.64 -8.02
N SER A 90 -5.03 -17.71 -7.42
CA SER A 90 -4.23 -18.91 -7.17
C SER A 90 -3.90 -19.61 -8.49
N GLY A 91 -2.60 -19.71 -8.82
CA GLY A 91 -2.13 -20.47 -9.99
C GLY A 91 -1.53 -19.67 -11.15
N SER A 92 -1.36 -18.36 -11.03
CA SER A 92 -0.65 -17.54 -12.05
C SER A 92 0.88 -17.53 -11.88
N GLY A 93 1.41 -18.11 -10.80
CA GLY A 93 2.83 -17.98 -10.43
C GLY A 93 3.19 -16.60 -9.86
N ALA A 94 2.20 -15.72 -9.67
CA ALA A 94 2.33 -14.48 -8.95
C ALA A 94 1.40 -14.52 -7.73
N ASN A 95 2.01 -14.50 -6.54
CA ASN A 95 1.34 -14.31 -5.27
C ASN A 95 0.87 -12.85 -5.22
N LEU A 96 -0.25 -12.55 -5.89
CA LEU A 96 -0.77 -11.21 -6.12
C LEU A 96 -2.23 -11.09 -5.66
N LEU A 97 -2.54 -10.04 -4.91
CA LEU A 97 -3.89 -9.60 -4.56
C LEU A 97 -4.16 -8.26 -5.23
N GLU A 98 -5.31 -8.12 -5.88
CA GLU A 98 -5.71 -6.87 -6.54
C GLU A 98 -6.94 -6.28 -5.85
N ASN A 99 -6.94 -4.96 -5.66
CA ASN A 99 -8.12 -4.20 -5.24
C ASN A 99 -8.18 -2.84 -5.95
N GLU A 100 -9.15 -1.99 -5.60
CA GLU A 100 -9.31 -0.66 -6.20
C GLU A 100 -8.11 0.27 -5.91
N ASN A 101 -7.37 0.02 -4.83
CA ASN A 101 -6.22 0.79 -4.41
C ASN A 101 -4.95 0.38 -5.17
N GLY A 102 -4.79 -0.90 -5.51
CA GLY A 102 -3.63 -1.39 -6.23
C GLY A 102 -3.40 -2.90 -6.13
N ASP A 103 -2.18 -3.30 -6.52
CA ASP A 103 -1.72 -4.69 -6.51
C ASP A 103 -0.78 -4.96 -5.35
N TYR A 104 -0.94 -6.10 -4.68
CA TYR A 104 -0.17 -6.46 -3.49
C TYR A 104 0.49 -7.82 -3.64
N PHE A 105 1.76 -7.92 -3.27
CA PHE A 105 2.46 -9.21 -3.19
C PHE A 105 3.36 -9.27 -1.95
N VAL A 106 3.72 -10.48 -1.55
CA VAL A 106 4.58 -10.75 -0.40
C VAL A 106 5.87 -11.41 -0.89
N THR A 107 6.98 -11.06 -0.25
CA THR A 107 8.26 -11.75 -0.39
C THR A 107 8.74 -12.18 0.98
N VAL A 108 9.04 -13.47 1.14
CA VAL A 108 9.65 -13.99 2.38
C VAL A 108 11.16 -13.77 2.30
N VAL A 109 11.72 -13.04 3.27
CA VAL A 109 13.16 -12.75 3.33
C VAL A 109 13.86 -13.71 4.28
N GLY A 110 13.18 -14.11 5.36
CA GLY A 110 13.66 -15.10 6.31
C GLY A 110 12.58 -15.58 7.27
N ASP A 111 12.96 -16.39 8.25
CA ASP A 111 12.02 -17.04 9.19
C ASP A 111 11.22 -16.05 10.05
N GLU A 112 11.78 -14.86 10.29
CA GLU A 112 11.20 -13.78 11.10
C GLU A 112 11.04 -12.46 10.32
N GLU A 113 11.17 -12.49 8.99
CA GLU A 113 11.15 -11.30 8.14
C GLU A 113 10.38 -11.52 6.83
N ILE A 114 9.43 -10.63 6.56
CA ILE A 114 8.71 -10.56 5.28
C ILE A 114 8.66 -9.12 4.77
N THR A 115 8.53 -9.00 3.46
CA THR A 115 8.28 -7.73 2.77
C THR A 115 6.94 -7.80 2.05
N ILE A 116 6.07 -6.83 2.29
CA ILE A 116 4.77 -6.69 1.64
C ILE A 116 4.87 -5.48 0.72
N THR A 117 4.65 -5.67 -0.58
CA THR A 117 4.74 -4.60 -1.58
C THR A 117 3.37 -4.29 -2.15
N GLY A 118 2.95 -3.04 -2.08
CA GLY A 118 1.77 -2.50 -2.74
C GLY A 118 2.17 -1.62 -3.93
N THR A 119 1.60 -1.88 -5.10
CA THR A 119 1.73 -1.06 -6.31
C THR A 119 0.45 -0.24 -6.47
N PRO A 120 0.48 1.07 -6.19
CA PRO A 120 -0.73 1.90 -6.26
C PRO A 120 -1.30 1.95 -7.68
N SER A 121 -2.63 1.93 -7.80
CA SER A 121 -3.32 2.09 -9.09
C SER A 121 -3.11 3.47 -9.72
N SER A 122 -2.76 4.48 -8.91
CA SER A 122 -2.28 5.79 -9.37
C SER A 122 -0.90 5.78 -10.05
N GLY A 123 -0.18 4.65 -10.01
CA GLY A 123 1.13 4.46 -10.61
C GLY A 123 2.30 4.50 -9.61
N PRO A 124 3.55 4.40 -10.11
CA PRO A 124 4.75 4.32 -9.27
C PRO A 124 4.97 5.59 -8.43
N PRO A 125 5.73 5.50 -7.32
CA PRO A 125 6.51 4.35 -6.85
C PRO A 125 5.70 3.32 -6.07
N ASN A 126 6.24 2.09 -6.00
CA ASN A 126 5.69 1.04 -5.14
C ASN A 126 5.94 1.40 -3.68
N ILE A 127 4.96 1.08 -2.84
CA ILE A 127 5.04 1.27 -1.39
C ILE A 127 5.38 -0.09 -0.77
N VAL A 128 6.47 -0.11 0.00
CA VAL A 128 7.01 -1.36 0.56
C VAL A 128 6.92 -1.30 2.08
N ALA A 129 6.30 -2.31 2.67
CA ALA A 129 6.26 -2.52 4.11
C ALA A 129 7.16 -3.71 4.49
N ARG A 130 8.21 -3.46 5.27
CA ARG A 130 9.06 -4.50 5.84
C ARG A 130 8.61 -4.80 7.26
N VAL A 131 8.36 -6.07 7.55
CA VAL A 131 7.96 -6.56 8.87
C VAL A 131 8.98 -7.56 9.33
N TRP A 132 9.72 -7.24 10.39
CA TRP A 132 10.75 -8.11 10.91
C TRP A 132 10.80 -8.09 12.43
N ARG A 133 11.40 -9.13 12.98
CA ARG A 133 11.72 -9.20 14.40
C ARG A 133 13.15 -8.74 14.62
N ASP A 134 13.34 -7.77 15.50
CA ASP A 134 14.68 -7.27 15.82
C ASP A 134 15.48 -8.36 16.56
N ALA A 135 16.66 -8.69 16.05
CA ALA A 135 17.49 -9.75 16.62
C ALA A 135 17.94 -9.46 18.06
N THR A 136 18.08 -8.18 18.41
CA THR A 136 18.58 -7.72 19.71
C THR A 136 17.46 -7.58 20.72
N THR A 137 16.39 -6.87 20.37
CA THR A 137 15.29 -6.58 21.30
C THR A 137 14.20 -7.63 21.28
N GLN A 138 14.18 -8.51 20.27
CA GLN A 138 13.17 -9.56 20.07
C GLN A 138 11.74 -9.00 19.86
N ASN A 139 11.63 -7.69 19.64
CA ASN A 139 10.39 -6.97 19.36
C ASN A 139 10.12 -6.92 17.85
N TRP A 140 8.84 -6.79 17.49
CA TRP A 140 8.44 -6.56 16.11
C TRP A 140 8.70 -5.11 15.71
N ARG A 141 9.25 -4.93 14.52
CA ARG A 141 9.40 -3.63 13.87
C ARG A 141 8.72 -3.67 12.50
N VAL A 142 8.14 -2.54 12.14
CA VAL A 142 7.50 -2.32 10.84
C VAL A 142 8.08 -1.04 10.25
N GLU A 143 8.46 -1.10 8.99
CA GLU A 143 8.97 0.05 8.24
C GLU A 143 8.19 0.14 6.94
N ILE A 144 7.59 1.30 6.66
CA ILE A 144 6.85 1.53 5.42
C ILE A 144 7.55 2.66 4.66
N ASP A 145 7.91 2.40 3.41
CA ASP A 145 8.46 3.42 2.49
C ASP A 145 9.79 4.04 2.98
N GLY A 146 10.61 3.25 3.71
CA GLY A 146 11.88 3.73 4.27
C GLY A 146 11.76 4.64 5.51
N LEU A 147 10.54 4.89 5.98
CA LEU A 147 10.28 5.56 7.25
C LEU A 147 10.30 4.48 8.34
N ALA A 148 11.49 4.25 8.92
CA ALA A 148 11.61 3.48 10.13
C ALA A 148 10.79 4.17 11.24
N ASP A 149 10.13 3.38 12.09
CA ASP A 149 9.71 3.86 13.41
C ASP A 149 10.99 4.27 14.16
N ASP A 150 11.27 5.57 14.15
CA ASP A 150 12.35 6.22 14.90
C ASP A 150 11.96 6.17 16.38
N ASP A 151 12.08 4.99 16.98
CA ASP A 151 12.13 4.82 18.43
C ASP A 151 13.46 5.41 18.92
N SER A 152 13.56 6.73 18.88
CA SER A 152 14.47 7.47 19.73
C SER A 152 13.80 7.64 21.09
N ASP A 153 14.05 6.70 22.00
CA ASP A 153 14.19 6.93 23.46
C ASP A 153 14.82 5.71 24.17
#